data_AF-A0A3B0FMY9-F1
#
_entry.id   AF-A0A3B0FMY9-F1
#
_cell.length_a   1.000
_cell.length_b   1.000
_cell.length_c   1.000
_cell.angle_alpha   90.00
_cell.angle_beta   90.00
_cell.angle_gamma   90.00
#
_symmetry.space_group_name_H-M   'P 1'
#
loop_
_entity.id
_entity.type
_entity.pdbx_description
1 polymer ?
#
loop_
_entity_poly.entity_id
_entity_poly.type
_entity_poly.pdbx_seq_one_letter_code
_entity_poly.pdbx_strand_id
1 'polypeptide(L)' 'MAAGAPKPSTAQVSDALAGAGIAPGVLEVSQSRTPTGLEADAIEAAVLQGDDCVIGQVRDGAVAVTVLPVLASGKCFVGS' A
#
# COMPACT_ATOMS: atom_id res chain seq x y z
N MET A 1 -19.20 21.92 5.24
CA MET A 1 -18.00 21.41 4.52
C MET A 1 -17.88 19.96 4.91
N ALA A 2 -18.15 19.02 4.00
CA ALA A 2 -18.00 17.61 4.32
C ALA A 2 -16.50 17.34 4.49
N ALA A 3 -16.08 16.97 5.70
CA ALA A 3 -14.76 16.39 5.87
C ALA A 3 -14.74 15.11 5.02
N GLY A 4 -13.96 15.10 3.94
CA GLY A 4 -13.65 13.86 3.24
C GLY A 4 -13.13 12.86 4.27
N ALA A 5 -13.46 11.58 4.10
CA ALA A 5 -12.99 10.54 5.01
C ALA A 5 -11.45 10.66 5.18
N PRO A 6 -10.93 10.53 6.42
CA PRO A 6 -9.51 10.63 6.66
C PRO A 6 -8.73 9.62 5.80
N LYS A 7 -7.55 10.02 5.31
CA LYS A 7 -6.66 9.13 4.56
C LYS A 7 -6.34 7.90 5.43
N PRO A 8 -6.34 6.69 4.86
CA PRO A 8 -6.09 5.49 5.64
C PRO A 8 -4.63 5.44 6.09
N SER A 9 -4.42 5.05 7.34
CA SER A 9 -3.09 4.76 7.87
C SER A 9 -2.50 3.47 7.29
N THR A 10 -1.18 3.31 7.38
CA THR A 10 -0.49 2.06 7.01
C THR A 10 -1.09 0.85 7.71
N ALA A 11 -1.40 0.96 9.01
CA ALA A 11 -2.04 -0.11 9.77
C ALA A 11 -3.43 -0.47 9.23
N GLN A 12 -4.27 0.54 8.95
CA GLN A 12 -5.62 0.30 8.40
C GLN A 12 -5.59 -0.42 7.05
N VAL A 13 -4.65 -0.08 6.17
CA VAL A 13 -4.49 -0.76 4.88
C VAL A 13 -4.00 -2.20 5.08
N SER A 14 -2.99 -2.40 5.95
CA SER A 14 -2.48 -3.73 6.28
C SER A 14 -3.56 -4.64 6.86
N ASP A 15 -4.34 -4.14 7.84
CA ASP A 15 -5.40 -4.87 8.50
C ASP A 15 -6.55 -5.21 7.54
N ALA A 16 -6.91 -4.29 6.66
CA ALA A 16 -7.94 -4.53 5.64
C ALA A 16 -7.54 -5.62 4.66
N LEU A 17 -6.28 -5.61 4.19
CA LEU A 17 -5.76 -6.62 3.26
C LEU A 17 -5.56 -7.98 3.96
N ALA A 18 -5.11 -7.99 5.21
CA ALA A 18 -5.05 -9.20 6.02
C ALA A 18 -6.45 -9.80 6.25
N GLY A 19 -7.44 -8.97 6.56
CA GLY A 19 -8.85 -9.37 6.68
C GLY A 19 -9.45 -9.89 5.38
N ALA A 20 -8.92 -9.46 4.23
CA ALA A 20 -9.26 -10.00 2.91
C ALA A 20 -8.54 -11.31 2.57
N GLY A 21 -7.69 -11.83 3.46
CA GLY A 21 -6.99 -13.11 3.30
C GLY A 21 -5.58 -13.00 2.69
N ILE A 22 -5.03 -11.79 2.52
CA ILE A 22 -3.65 -11.62 2.08
C ILE A 22 -2.71 -11.97 3.24
N ALA A 23 -1.77 -12.88 3.01
CA ALA A 23 -0.80 -13.27 4.03
C ALA A 23 0.19 -12.11 4.29
N PRO A 24 0.49 -11.77 5.57
CA PRO A 24 1.39 -10.67 5.90
C PRO A 24 2.81 -10.81 5.32
N GLY A 25 3.27 -12.04 5.08
CA GLY A 25 4.60 -12.31 4.53
C GLY A 25 4.78 -11.93 3.06
N VAL A 26 3.68 -11.71 2.33
CA VAL A 26 3.68 -11.30 0.91
C VAL A 26 3.12 -9.89 0.71
N LEU A 27 2.82 -9.18 1.80
CA LEU A 27 2.24 -7.85 1.79
C LEU A 27 3.27 -6.79 2.17
N GLU A 28 3.38 -5.76 1.35
CA GLU A 28 4.19 -4.57 1.61
C GLU A 28 3.29 -3.34 1.56
N VAL A 29 3.37 -2.44 2.54
CA VAL A 29 2.55 -1.22 2.60
C VAL A 29 3.44 -0.02 2.85
N SER A 30 3.25 1.04 2.07
CA SER A 30 4.03 2.27 2.22
C SER A 30 3.65 3.06 3.48
N GLN A 31 4.52 3.97 3.88
CA GLN A 31 4.28 4.81 5.06
C GLN A 31 3.21 5.85 4.76
N SER A 32 2.17 5.92 5.60
CA SER A 32 1.08 6.88 5.45
C SER A 32 1.45 8.30 5.90
N ARG A 33 2.65 8.50 6.44
CA ARG A 33 3.12 9.78 6.99
C ARG A 33 4.55 10.06 6.56
N THR A 34 4.80 11.31 6.20
CA THR A 34 6.13 11.80 5.81
C THR A 34 7.01 12.03 7.05
N PRO A 35 8.34 12.18 6.88
CA PRO A 35 9.24 12.48 8.00
C PRO A 35 8.92 13.78 8.75
N THR A 36 8.26 14.75 8.10
CA THR A 36 7.80 15.99 8.74
C THR A 36 6.50 15.83 9.51
N GLY A 37 5.92 14.63 9.52
CA GLY A 37 4.69 14.31 10.23
C GLY A 37 3.42 14.64 9.45
N LEU A 38 3.51 14.98 8.16
CA LEU A 38 2.36 15.24 7.30
C LEU A 38 1.82 13.95 6.69
N GLU A 39 0.52 13.90 6.42
CA GLU A 39 -0.10 12.77 5.72
C GLU A 39 0.50 12.61 4.32
N ALA A 40 0.80 11.37 3.93
CA ALA A 40 1.22 11.07 2.59
C ALA A 40 0.13 11.46 1.57
N ASP A 41 0.58 11.86 0.37
CA ASP A 41 -0.35 12.23 -0.69
C ASP A 41 -1.15 11.02 -1.19
N ALA A 42 -0.47 9.88 -1.32
CA ALA A 42 -1.04 8.58 -1.60
C ALA A 42 -0.44 7.52 -0.66
N ILE A 43 -1.19 6.46 -0.40
CA ILE A 43 -0.67 5.25 0.22
C ILE A 43 -0.71 4.11 -0.79
N GLU A 44 0.29 3.25 -0.75
CA GLU A 44 0.46 2.15 -1.69
C GLU A 44 0.58 0.84 -0.91
N ALA A 45 -0.01 -0.21 -1.45
CA ALA A 45 0.15 -1.57 -0.97
C ALA A 45 0.50 -2.47 -2.14
N ALA A 46 1.46 -3.35 -1.95
CA ALA A 46 1.87 -4.33 -2.93
C ALA A 46 1.70 -5.74 -2.36
N VAL A 47 1.17 -6.63 -3.20
CA VAL A 47 1.08 -8.07 -2.89
C VAL A 47 1.95 -8.83 -3.87
N LEU A 48 2.91 -9.58 -3.34
CA LEU A 48 3.71 -10.50 -4.12
C LEU A 48 2.87 -11.71 -4.55
N GLN A 49 2.81 -11.94 -5.86
CA GLN A 49 2.09 -13.05 -6.47
C GLN A 49 2.99 -13.72 -7.52
N GLY A 50 3.76 -14.72 -7.09
CA GLY A 50 4.77 -15.36 -7.94
C GLY A 50 5.91 -14.38 -8.22
N ASP A 51 6.14 -14.09 -9.50
CA ASP A 51 7.17 -13.14 -9.95
C ASP A 51 6.62 -11.73 -10.23
N ASP A 52 5.35 -11.50 -9.90
CA ASP A 52 4.65 -10.24 -10.10
C ASP A 52 4.26 -9.60 -8.77
N CYS A 53 4.19 -8.27 -8.77
CA CYS A 53 3.72 -7.44 -7.69
C CYS A 53 2.44 -6.73 -8.14
N VAL A 54 1.33 -7.02 -7.47
CA VAL A 54 0.06 -6.30 -7.65
C VAL A 54 0.08 -5.10 -6.72
N ILE A 55 0.22 -3.91 -7.28
CA ILE A 55 0.36 -2.66 -6.53
C ILE A 55 -0.92 -1.86 -6.63
N GLY A 56 -1.57 -1.65 -5.49
CA GLY A 56 -2.71 -0.75 -5.34
C GLY A 56 -2.28 0.57 -4.70
N GLN A 57 -2.72 1.69 -5.27
CA GLN A 57 -2.54 3.02 -4.70
C GLN A 57 -3.88 3.63 -4.33
N VAL A 58 -3.95 4.31 -3.18
CA VAL A 58 -5.10 5.09 -2.73
C VAL A 58 -4.68 6.56 -2.68
N ARG A 59 -5.32 7.39 -3.50
CA ARG A 59 -5.07 8.84 -3.57
C ARG A 59 -6.41 9.57 -3.64
N ASP A 60 -6.67 10.48 -2.70
CA ASP A 60 -7.90 11.29 -2.66
C ASP A 60 -9.21 10.48 -2.81
N GLY A 61 -9.25 9.27 -2.26
CA GLY A 61 -10.40 8.36 -2.34
C GLY A 61 -10.54 7.59 -3.65
N ALA A 62 -9.65 7.83 -4.62
CA ALA A 62 -9.53 7.01 -5.83
C ALA A 62 -8.53 5.87 -5.60
N VAL A 63 -8.80 4.74 -6.26
CA VAL A 63 -7.93 3.56 -6.27
C VAL A 63 -7.42 3.35 -7.69
N ALA A 64 -6.11 3.17 -7.85
CA ALA A 64 -5.52 2.67 -9.08
C ALA A 64 -4.69 1.42 -8.77
N VAL A 65 -4.65 0.49 -9.72
CA VAL A 65 -3.94 -0.79 -9.58
C VAL A 65 -3.06 -1.00 -10.80
N THR A 66 -1.83 -1.41 -10.57
CA THR A 66 -0.85 -1.75 -11.61
C THR A 66 -0.15 -3.05 -11.23
N VAL A 67 0.24 -3.83 -12.22
CA VAL A 67 1.07 -5.03 -12.03
C VAL A 67 2.47 -4.72 -12.54
N LEU A 68 3.48 -4.92 -11.69
CA LEU A 68 4.89 -4.73 -12.01
C LEU A 68 5.67 -6.02 -11.71
N PRO A 69 6.79 -6.30 -12.38
CA PRO A 69 7.67 -7.40 -12.01
C PRO A 69 8.24 -7.23 -10.60
N VAL A 70 8.48 -8.34 -9.90
CA VAL A 70 9.20 -8.34 -8.62
C VAL A 70 10.61 -7.81 -8.79
N LEU A 71 11.10 -7.07 -7.79
CA LEU A 71 12.49 -6.61 -7.79
C LEU A 71 13.44 -7.81 -7.61
N ALA A 72 14.70 -7.66 -8.03
CA ALA A 72 15.72 -8.68 -7.83
C ALA A 72 15.95 -9.05 -6.34
N SER A 73 15.50 -8.21 -5.41
CA SER A 73 15.48 -8.47 -3.97
C SER A 73 14.38 -9.43 -3.51
N GLY A 74 13.43 -9.80 -4.39
CA GLY A 74 12.23 -10.55 -4.03
C GLY A 74 11.16 -9.70 -3.32
N LYS A 75 11.27 -8.37 -3.40
CA LYS A 75 10.34 -7.39 -2.82
C LYS A 75 9.64 -6.59 -3.91
N CYS A 76 8.52 -5.97 -3.55
CA CYS A 76 7.76 -5.11 -4.43
C CYS A 76 8.16 -3.63 -4.29
N PHE A 77 8.53 -3.20 -3.09
CA PHE A 77 9.00 -1.84 -2.83
C PHE A 77 10.50 -1.77 -2.59
N VAL A 78 11.06 -0.60 -2.88
CA VAL A 78 12.45 -0.29 -2.54
C VAL A 78 12.49 0.23 -1.10
N GLY A 79 13.32 -0.39 -0.24
CA GLY A 79 13.51 0.05 1.14
C GLY A 79 12.46 -0.46 2.14
N SER A 80 11.63 -1.43 1.74
CA SER A 80 10.68 -2.17 2.57
C SER A 80 11.32 -3.22 3.47
#